data_AF-A0A348ULQ4-F1
#
_entry.id   AF-A0A348ULQ4-F1
#
_cell.length_a   1.000
_cell.length_b   1.000
_cell.length_c   1.000
_cell.angle_alpha   90.00
_cell.angle_beta   90.00
_cell.angle_gamma   90.00
#
_symmetry.space_group_name_H-M   'P 1'
#
loop_
_entity.id
_entity.type
_entity.pdbx_description
1 polymer ?
#
loop_
_entity_poly.entity_id
_entity_poly.type
_entity_poly.pdbx_seq_one_letter_code
_entity_poly.pdbx_strand_id
1 'polypeptide(L)'
;MRVVSRFFGVLLGTFLLSACGNDADQSAAVTEPVVPPEQPALTVSAGAASADISPPTGAYIAGDARNRRFAGVHDPLFAKAVVL
;
A
#
# COMPACT_ATOMS: atom_id res chain seq x y z
N MET A 1 -8.17 28.93 30.87
CA MET A 1 -8.67 30.13 30.17
C MET A 1 -7.50 31.10 30.00
N ARG A 2 -7.44 31.74 28.82
CA ARG A 2 -6.46 32.74 28.34
C ARG A 2 -6.30 33.87 29.37
N VAL A 3 -5.15 34.53 29.51
CA VAL A 3 -4.71 35.68 28.69
C VAL A 3 -3.35 36.12 29.23
N VAL A 4 -2.33 36.34 28.39
CA VAL A 4 -1.49 37.55 28.42
C VAL A 4 -1.00 37.83 27.00
N SER A 5 -1.52 38.93 26.44
CA SER A 5 -1.05 39.65 25.25
C SER A 5 0.09 40.56 25.66
N ARG A 6 1.17 40.68 24.84
CA ARG A 6 2.13 41.79 24.94
C ARG A 6 2.90 42.06 23.63
N PHE A 7 2.62 43.26 23.08
CA PHE A 7 3.51 44.23 22.42
C PHE A 7 4.21 43.84 21.10
N PHE A 8 4.65 44.70 20.18
CA PHE A 8 4.47 46.12 19.75
C PHE A 8 5.67 46.37 18.80
N GLY A 9 5.50 47.11 17.69
CA GLY A 9 6.60 47.54 16.79
C GLY A 9 6.32 47.16 15.33
N VAL A 10 5.90 48.04 14.42
CA VAL A 10 6.46 49.33 13.92
C VAL A 10 7.84 49.16 13.26
N LEU A 11 7.86 49.10 11.93
CA LEU A 11 8.80 49.78 11.00
C LEU A 11 8.40 49.38 9.56
N LEU A 12 7.82 50.27 8.74
CA LEU A 12 8.50 51.26 7.91
C LEU A 12 9.52 50.66 6.93
N GLY A 13 9.22 50.67 5.63
CA GLY A 13 10.16 50.25 4.60
C GLY A 13 9.56 50.11 3.20
N THR A 14 9.13 51.23 2.60
CA THR A 14 8.91 51.35 1.15
C THR A 14 10.23 51.13 0.41
N PHE A 15 10.34 50.04 -0.36
CA PHE A 15 11.44 49.81 -1.29
C PHE A 15 11.01 50.18 -2.71
N LEU A 16 11.57 51.29 -3.22
CA LEU A 16 11.60 51.66 -4.63
C LEU A 16 12.86 51.01 -5.25
N LEU A 17 12.69 50.17 -6.27
CA LEU A 17 13.79 49.71 -7.13
C LEU A 17 13.20 49.52 -8.54
N SER A 18 13.34 50.52 -9.41
CA SER A 18 14.47 50.74 -10.32
C SER A 18 14.56 49.66 -11.39
N ALA A 19 14.34 50.09 -12.64
CA ALA A 19 14.44 49.28 -13.83
C ALA A 19 15.90 49.00 -14.18
N CYS A 20 16.24 47.73 -14.37
CA CYS A 20 17.33 47.28 -15.24
C CYS A 20 16.85 46.03 -15.97
N GLY A 21 16.69 46.15 -17.28
CA GLY A 21 16.62 44.98 -18.15
C GLY A 21 17.93 44.20 -18.02
N ASN A 22 17.84 42.88 -18.02
CA ASN A 22 18.97 42.00 -18.17
C ASN A 22 18.54 40.89 -19.14
N ASP A 23 19.23 40.86 -20.28
CA ASP A 23 19.30 39.72 -21.17
C ASP A 23 19.75 38.50 -20.34
N ALA A 24 18.81 37.63 -20.02
CA ALA A 24 19.11 36.32 -19.46
C ALA A 24 19.02 35.32 -20.60
N ASP A 25 20.19 34.94 -21.11
CA ASP A 25 20.42 33.73 -21.88
C ASP A 25 19.47 32.62 -21.41
N GLN A 26 18.54 32.20 -22.28
CA GLN A 26 17.89 30.91 -22.15
C GLN A 26 18.93 29.83 -22.47
N SER A 27 19.82 29.58 -21.51
CA SER A 27 20.53 28.30 -21.45
C SER A 27 19.46 27.26 -21.15
N ALA A 28 19.06 26.53 -22.19
CA ALA A 28 18.17 25.39 -22.07
C ALA A 28 18.75 24.45 -21.02
N ALA A 29 18.17 24.47 -19.82
CA ALA A 29 18.41 23.46 -18.82
C ALA A 29 17.98 22.13 -19.44
N VAL A 30 18.96 21.38 -19.92
CA VAL A 30 18.82 19.96 -20.22
C VAL A 30 18.28 19.34 -18.93
N THR A 31 16.98 19.10 -18.92
CA THR A 31 16.33 18.41 -17.80
C THR A 31 16.72 16.96 -17.96
N GLU A 32 17.80 16.56 -17.29
CA GLU A 32 18.07 15.15 -17.03
C GLU A 32 16.79 14.53 -16.45
N PRO A 33 16.33 13.37 -16.95
CA PRO A 33 15.14 12.73 -16.40
C PRO A 33 15.40 12.44 -14.92
N VAL A 34 14.62 13.08 -14.04
CA VAL A 34 14.62 12.78 -12.61
C VAL A 34 14.10 11.35 -12.45
N VAL A 35 15.01 10.39 -12.36
CA VAL A 35 14.70 9.01 -12.00
C VAL A 35 14.26 9.01 -10.54
N PRO A 36 13.00 8.66 -10.22
CA PRO A 36 12.53 8.58 -8.84
C PRO A 36 13.39 7.55 -8.08
N PRO A 37 13.60 7.73 -6.76
CA PRO A 37 14.36 6.75 -5.98
C PRO A 37 13.69 5.37 -6.09
N GLU A 38 14.44 4.37 -6.55
CA GLU A 38 14.01 2.97 -6.53
C GLU A 38 13.64 2.60 -5.08
N GLN A 39 12.36 2.31 -4.86
CA GLN A 39 11.90 1.79 -3.57
C GLN A 39 12.52 0.39 -3.38
N PRO A 40 13.04 0.07 -2.18
CA PRO A 40 13.67 -1.23 -1.94
C PRO A 40 12.68 -2.35 -2.23
N ALA A 41 13.03 -3.22 -3.16
CA ALA A 41 12.24 -4.40 -3.50
C ALA A 41 12.26 -5.37 -2.30
N LEU A 42 11.10 -5.53 -1.65
CA LEU A 42 10.95 -6.52 -0.58
C LEU A 42 10.95 -7.92 -1.21
N THR A 43 11.99 -8.70 -0.93
CA THR A 43 12.01 -10.11 -1.34
C THR A 43 11.24 -10.93 -0.30
N VAL A 44 10.12 -11.49 -0.72
CA VAL A 44 9.30 -12.41 0.09
C VAL A 44 9.52 -13.85 -0.41
N SER A 45 9.71 -14.78 0.53
CA SER A 45 9.75 -16.21 0.24
C SER A 45 8.36 -16.78 0.50
N ALA A 46 7.83 -17.57 -0.42
CA ALA A 46 6.52 -18.19 -0.25
C ALA A 46 6.61 -19.71 -0.41
N GLY A 47 5.91 -20.44 0.45
CA GLY A 47 5.71 -21.88 0.35
C GLY A 47 4.23 -22.21 0.16
N ALA A 48 3.93 -23.27 -0.58
CA ALA A 48 2.57 -23.77 -0.76
C ALA A 48 2.51 -25.28 -0.52
N ALA A 49 1.44 -25.76 0.12
CA ALA A 49 1.20 -27.17 0.39
C ALA A 49 -0.28 -27.52 0.22
N SER A 50 -0.57 -28.80 -0.07
CA SER A 50 -1.91 -29.35 -0.21
C SER A 50 -1.96 -30.76 0.39
N ALA A 51 -3.05 -31.10 1.07
CA ALA A 51 -3.27 -32.42 1.67
C ALA A 51 -4.74 -32.86 1.51
N ASP A 52 -4.97 -34.13 1.18
CA ASP A 52 -6.32 -34.71 1.11
C ASP A 52 -6.90 -34.84 2.52
N ILE A 53 -8.13 -34.37 2.69
CA ILE A 53 -8.90 -34.38 3.94
C ILE A 53 -10.31 -34.94 3.72
N SER A 54 -10.50 -35.74 2.67
CA SER A 54 -11.78 -36.36 2.35
C SER A 54 -12.27 -37.23 3.52
N PRO A 55 -13.50 -37.02 4.01
CA PRO A 55 -14.03 -37.84 5.09
C PRO A 55 -14.30 -39.27 4.62
N PRO A 56 -14.29 -40.26 5.53
CA PRO A 56 -14.69 -41.61 5.18
C PRO A 56 -16.17 -41.67 4.78
N THR A 57 -16.50 -42.64 3.93
CA THR A 57 -17.90 -42.94 3.59
C THR A 57 -18.72 -43.21 4.86
N GLY A 58 -19.95 -42.70 4.90
CA GLY A 58 -20.83 -42.82 6.07
C GLY A 58 -20.72 -41.67 7.07
N ALA A 59 -19.74 -40.78 6.96
CA ALA A 59 -19.71 -39.54 7.75
C ALA A 59 -20.92 -38.64 7.39
N TYR A 60 -21.36 -37.79 8.34
CA TYR A 60 -22.43 -36.83 8.09
C TYR A 60 -21.94 -35.66 7.23
N ILE A 61 -22.81 -35.18 6.34
CA ILE A 61 -22.54 -34.00 5.52
C ILE A 61 -22.76 -32.75 6.38
N ALA A 62 -21.69 -32.03 6.69
CA ALA A 62 -21.78 -30.78 7.42
C ALA A 62 -22.62 -29.75 6.63
N GLY A 63 -23.57 -29.10 7.31
CA GLY A 63 -24.49 -28.14 6.69
C GLY A 63 -25.73 -28.75 6.04
N ASP A 64 -25.86 -30.08 5.98
CA ASP A 64 -27.08 -30.72 5.51
C ASP A 64 -28.13 -30.83 6.63
N ALA A 65 -29.21 -30.05 6.53
CA ALA A 65 -30.28 -30.03 7.53
C ALA A 65 -31.00 -31.39 7.70
N ARG A 66 -30.83 -32.30 6.74
CA ARG A 66 -31.45 -33.63 6.75
C ARG A 66 -30.54 -34.71 7.34
N ASN A 67 -29.35 -34.35 7.84
CA ASN A 67 -28.37 -35.28 8.38
C ASN A 67 -28.06 -36.44 7.43
N ARG A 68 -27.94 -36.17 6.12
CA ARG A 68 -27.48 -37.18 5.15
C ARG A 68 -26.01 -37.52 5.38
N ARG A 69 -25.62 -38.68 4.87
CA ARG A 69 -24.26 -39.23 4.99
C ARG A 69 -23.58 -39.35 3.63
N PHE A 70 -22.26 -39.26 3.59
CA PHE A 70 -21.46 -39.48 2.38
C PHE A 70 -21.66 -40.91 1.89
N ALA A 71 -22.05 -41.08 0.62
CA ALA A 71 -22.17 -42.38 -0.04
C ALA A 71 -20.90 -42.78 -0.84
N GLY A 72 -19.99 -41.84 -1.01
CA GLY A 72 -18.76 -41.98 -1.79
C GLY A 72 -18.11 -40.62 -2.00
N VAL A 73 -17.00 -40.59 -2.74
CA VAL A 73 -16.28 -39.36 -3.11
C VAL A 73 -16.48 -39.15 -4.61
N HIS A 74 -17.03 -37.99 -4.99
CA HIS A 74 -17.01 -37.55 -6.38
C HIS A 74 -15.67 -36.85 -6.67
N ASP A 75 -15.36 -35.80 -5.90
CA ASP A 75 -14.09 -35.09 -5.91
C ASP A 75 -13.48 -35.07 -4.51
N PRO A 76 -12.16 -35.33 -4.35
CA PRO A 76 -11.51 -35.26 -3.05
C PRO A 76 -11.48 -33.84 -2.48
N LEU A 77 -11.59 -33.72 -1.16
CA LEU A 77 -11.44 -32.45 -0.45
C LEU A 77 -9.98 -32.23 -0.09
N PHE A 78 -9.42 -31.06 -0.42
CA PHE A 78 -8.04 -30.73 -0.10
C PHE A 78 -7.95 -29.53 0.86
N ALA A 79 -7.18 -29.70 1.93
CA ALA A 79 -6.67 -28.59 2.72
C ALA A 79 -5.49 -27.96 1.96
N LYS A 80 -5.46 -26.63 1.88
CA LYS A 80 -4.37 -25.88 1.23
C LYS A 80 -3.78 -24.87 2.19
N ALA A 81 -2.46 -24.76 2.17
CA ALA A 81 -1.71 -23.81 3.00
C ALA A 81 -0.74 -23.00 2.14
N VAL A 82 -0.60 -21.72 2.47
CA VAL A 82 0.41 -20.81 1.93
C VAL A 82 1.14 -20.17 3.11
N VAL A 83 2.46 -20.16 3.05
CA VAL A 83 3.36 -19.57 4.07
C VAL A 83 4.19 -18.49 3.40
N LEU A 84 4.43 -17.38 4.10
CA LEU A 84 5.20 -16.21 3.65
C LEU A 84 6.33 -15.89 4.64
#